data_AF-A0A2E5VVL3-F1
#
_entry.id   AF-A0A2E5VVL3-F1
#
_cell.length_a   1.000
_cell.length_b   1.000
_cell.length_c   1.000
_cell.angle_alpha   90.00
_cell.angle_beta   90.00
_cell.angle_gamma   90.00
#
_symmetry.space_group_name_H-M   'P 1'
#
loop_
_entity.id
_entity.type
_entity.pdbx_description
1 polymer ?
#
loop_
_entity_poly.entity_id
_entity_poly.type
_entity_poly.pdbx_seq_one_letter_code
_entity_poly.pdbx_strand_id
1 'polypeptide(L)'
;MIVARIFPKKSKNFLTYKPFFEKIGIFFDSGNFIQLFALWTLLVSGVVLNMDFENRYVYWSWEGWEFGFLKLFVATLVHYYFFIPNDLWVVGSKRLKNKEIAIHLFIALLLISFGNVSIKSLVPNFVGIIPYLLAFLSSILVFQFPLTLDLEKGIWNLSDWKNIKQHLAISLILIILSVFLGVYLDDPIMSTAGAVSVAFPLVGLIWPNHVRHLQRARFFPLFTFSMFLCVRSPWFLIPLTILFFMLRTINYFRFGIVYPSFGVDFLED
;
A
#
# COMPACT_ATOMS: atom_id res chain seq x y z
N MET A 1 6.26 -17.57 -8.71
CA MET A 1 5.28 -17.96 -7.67
C MET A 1 5.14 -19.48 -7.70
N ILE A 2 5.09 -20.15 -6.55
CA ILE A 2 5.03 -21.64 -6.48
C ILE A 2 3.83 -22.18 -7.28
N VAL A 3 2.65 -21.59 -7.10
CA VAL A 3 1.43 -21.95 -7.85
C VAL A 3 1.65 -21.91 -9.37
N ALA A 4 2.37 -20.91 -9.89
CA ALA A 4 2.62 -20.80 -11.33
C ALA A 4 3.55 -21.90 -11.88
N ARG A 5 4.40 -22.47 -11.02
CA ARG A 5 5.25 -23.63 -11.35
C ARG A 5 4.47 -24.94 -11.26
N ILE A 6 3.57 -25.06 -10.29
CA ILE A 6 2.73 -26.26 -10.08
C ILE A 6 1.61 -26.34 -11.13
N PHE A 7 1.06 -25.19 -11.56
CA PHE A 7 -0.07 -25.11 -12.48
C PHE A 7 0.28 -24.27 -13.73
N PRO A 8 1.13 -24.75 -14.65
CA PRO A 8 1.48 -24.00 -15.86
C PRO A 8 0.26 -23.56 -16.67
N LYS A 9 0.33 -22.41 -17.38
CA LYS A 9 -0.80 -21.78 -18.10
C LYS A 9 -1.53 -22.72 -19.08
N LYS A 10 -0.81 -23.66 -19.68
CA LYS A 10 -1.35 -24.64 -20.65
C LYS A 10 -1.75 -25.98 -20.01
N SER A 11 -1.57 -26.13 -18.70
CA SER A 11 -1.89 -27.38 -18.00
C SER A 11 -3.40 -27.57 -17.87
N LYS A 12 -3.85 -28.83 -17.90
CA LYS A 12 -5.27 -29.18 -17.69
C LYS A 12 -5.80 -28.61 -16.37
N ASN A 13 -5.01 -28.75 -15.29
CA ASN A 13 -5.37 -28.26 -13.97
C ASN A 13 -5.57 -26.74 -13.95
N PHE A 14 -4.72 -25.96 -14.64
CA PHE A 14 -4.90 -24.52 -14.77
C PHE A 14 -6.24 -24.17 -15.40
N LEU A 15 -6.58 -24.82 -16.52
CA LEU A 15 -7.85 -24.61 -17.21
C LEU A 15 -9.06 -25.06 -16.37
N THR A 16 -8.91 -26.09 -15.54
CA THR A 16 -9.96 -26.55 -14.62
C THR A 16 -10.26 -25.53 -13.52
N TYR A 17 -9.24 -24.91 -12.92
CA TYR A 17 -9.44 -23.93 -11.85
C TYR A 17 -9.76 -22.51 -12.33
N LYS A 18 -9.43 -22.17 -13.58
CA LYS A 18 -9.63 -20.84 -14.16
C LYS A 18 -11.06 -20.30 -13.99
N PRO A 19 -12.15 -21.03 -14.31
CA PRO A 19 -13.52 -20.49 -14.17
C PRO A 19 -13.89 -20.10 -12.73
N PHE A 20 -13.41 -20.87 -11.76
CA PHE A 20 -13.62 -20.56 -10.34
C PHE A 20 -12.93 -19.26 -9.94
N PHE A 21 -11.66 -19.09 -10.33
CA PHE A 21 -10.89 -17.88 -10.04
C PHE A 21 -11.34 -16.65 -10.84
N GLU A 22 -11.95 -16.84 -12.02
CA GLU A 22 -12.61 -15.74 -12.74
C GLU A 22 -13.79 -15.19 -11.96
N LYS A 23 -14.66 -16.05 -11.43
CA LYS A 23 -15.81 -15.63 -10.63
C LYS A 23 -15.37 -14.93 -9.33
N ILE A 24 -14.39 -15.50 -8.62
CA ILE A 24 -13.81 -14.86 -7.42
C ILE A 24 -13.13 -13.55 -7.77
N GLY A 25 -12.45 -13.49 -8.91
CA GLY A 25 -11.79 -12.29 -9.41
C GLY A 25 -12.71 -11.09 -9.55
N ILE A 26 -13.91 -11.30 -10.08
CA ILE A 26 -14.90 -10.23 -10.24
C ILE A 26 -15.27 -9.63 -8.87
N PHE A 27 -15.45 -10.48 -7.85
CA PHE A 27 -15.70 -10.02 -6.49
C PHE A 27 -14.51 -9.23 -5.93
N PHE A 28 -13.28 -9.73 -6.11
CA PHE A 28 -12.07 -9.05 -5.64
C PHE A 28 -11.82 -7.70 -6.32
N ASP A 29 -12.14 -7.59 -7.61
CA ASP A 29 -12.02 -6.34 -8.35
C ASP A 29 -13.09 -5.33 -7.92
N SER A 30 -14.36 -5.78 -7.80
CA SER A 30 -15.46 -4.92 -7.32
C SER A 30 -15.21 -4.39 -5.90
N GLY A 31 -14.54 -5.19 -5.07
CA GLY A 31 -14.14 -4.82 -3.73
C GLY A 31 -12.83 -4.06 -3.64
N ASN A 32 -12.13 -3.79 -4.75
CA ASN A 32 -10.83 -3.12 -4.77
C ASN A 32 -9.84 -3.66 -3.71
N PHE A 33 -9.77 -4.99 -3.53
CA PHE A 33 -9.03 -5.62 -2.42
C PHE A 33 -7.54 -5.21 -2.36
N ILE A 34 -6.95 -4.80 -3.47
CA ILE A 34 -5.58 -4.27 -3.51
C ILE A 34 -5.40 -2.98 -2.68
N GLN A 35 -6.46 -2.20 -2.49
CA GLN A 35 -6.43 -0.97 -1.69
C GLN A 35 -6.30 -1.25 -0.19
N LEU A 36 -6.64 -2.47 0.27
CA LEU A 36 -6.46 -2.88 1.66
C LEU A 36 -5.01 -2.81 2.12
N PHE A 37 -4.02 -3.00 1.23
CA PHE A 37 -2.62 -2.80 1.59
C PHE A 37 -2.37 -1.39 2.16
N ALA A 38 -2.89 -0.36 1.48
CA ALA A 38 -2.72 1.03 1.93
C ALA A 38 -3.49 1.29 3.22
N LEU A 39 -4.75 0.87 3.29
CA LEU A 39 -5.62 1.11 4.44
C LEU A 39 -5.08 0.43 5.71
N TRP A 40 -4.67 -0.83 5.60
CA TRP A 40 -4.10 -1.57 6.72
C TRP A 40 -2.75 -1.00 7.15
N THR A 41 -1.91 -0.59 6.20
CA THR A 41 -0.62 0.06 6.53
C THR A 41 -0.81 1.34 7.32
N LEU A 42 -1.77 2.20 6.92
CA LEU A 42 -2.10 3.44 7.64
C LEU A 42 -2.66 3.16 9.04
N LEU A 43 -3.49 2.13 9.17
CA LEU A 43 -4.01 1.75 10.48
C LEU A 43 -2.90 1.23 11.40
N VAL A 44 -2.08 0.31 10.89
CA VAL A 44 -1.01 -0.31 11.68
C VAL A 44 0.10 0.69 12.00
N SER A 45 0.34 1.70 11.16
CA SER A 45 1.24 2.80 11.54
C SER A 45 0.74 3.56 12.76
N GLY A 46 -0.58 3.72 12.93
CA GLY A 46 -1.15 4.25 14.16
C GLY A 46 -0.85 3.38 15.38
N VAL A 47 -1.00 2.05 15.23
CA VAL A 47 -0.71 1.07 16.30
C VAL A 47 0.76 1.14 16.70
N VAL A 48 1.66 1.12 15.72
CA VAL A 48 3.12 1.19 15.95
C VAL A 48 3.51 2.52 16.57
N LEU A 49 2.92 3.63 16.13
CA LEU A 49 3.12 4.94 16.74
C LEU A 49 2.72 4.94 18.22
N ASN A 50 1.64 4.25 18.58
CA ASN A 50 1.24 4.12 19.99
C ASN A 50 2.28 3.31 20.79
N MET A 51 2.78 2.22 20.21
CA MET A 51 3.87 1.43 20.81
C MET A 51 5.14 2.25 21.00
N ASP A 52 5.48 3.15 20.06
CA ASP A 52 6.61 4.07 20.17
C ASP A 52 6.49 4.99 21.39
N PHE A 53 5.29 5.54 21.63
CA PHE A 53 5.04 6.38 22.81
C PHE A 53 5.10 5.61 24.12
N GLU A 54 4.65 4.34 24.14
CA GLU A 54 4.73 3.53 25.36
C GLU A 54 6.16 3.05 25.62
N ASN A 55 6.83 2.50 24.60
CA ASN A 55 8.21 2.03 24.68
C ASN A 55 8.87 1.88 23.29
N ARG A 56 9.77 2.81 22.95
CA ARG A 56 10.51 2.82 21.66
C ARG A 56 11.38 1.58 21.39
N TYR A 57 11.75 0.80 22.39
CA TYR A 57 12.66 -0.35 22.24
C TYR A 57 11.92 -1.68 22.04
N VAL A 58 10.60 -1.65 21.87
CA VAL A 58 9.80 -2.84 21.58
C VAL A 58 9.93 -3.19 20.11
N TYR A 59 10.48 -4.37 19.85
CA TYR A 59 10.54 -4.97 18.53
C TYR A 59 9.99 -6.38 18.59
N TRP A 60 9.40 -6.82 17.49
CA TRP A 60 8.87 -8.17 17.32
C TRP A 60 7.84 -8.56 18.39
N SER A 61 6.96 -7.62 18.77
CA SER A 61 5.97 -7.85 19.81
C SER A 61 4.65 -8.39 19.24
N TRP A 62 4.20 -9.51 19.81
CA TRP A 62 2.88 -10.06 19.52
C TRP A 62 1.79 -9.45 20.39
N GLU A 63 2.13 -8.56 21.32
CA GLU A 63 1.14 -7.92 22.19
C GLU A 63 0.13 -7.09 21.38
N GLY A 64 -1.14 -7.14 21.79
CA GLY A 64 -2.21 -6.38 21.13
C GLY A 64 -2.64 -6.92 19.76
N TRP A 65 -2.18 -8.11 19.35
CA TRP A 65 -2.55 -8.71 18.05
C TRP A 65 -4.06 -8.89 17.88
N GLU A 66 -4.78 -9.25 18.94
CA GLU A 66 -6.25 -9.42 18.92
C GLU A 66 -6.95 -8.11 18.58
N PHE A 67 -6.58 -7.04 19.27
CA PHE A 67 -7.09 -5.70 19.00
C PHE A 67 -6.65 -5.20 17.63
N GLY A 68 -5.42 -5.50 17.21
CA GLY A 68 -4.90 -5.20 15.88
C GLY A 68 -5.75 -5.84 14.78
N PHE A 69 -6.02 -7.14 14.87
CA PHE A 69 -6.88 -7.84 13.92
C PHE A 69 -8.33 -7.36 13.95
N LEU A 70 -8.88 -7.07 15.14
CA LEU A 70 -10.21 -6.48 15.25
C LEU A 70 -10.27 -5.13 14.53
N LYS A 71 -9.27 -4.26 14.71
CA LYS A 71 -9.21 -2.98 14.01
C LYS A 71 -9.07 -3.13 12.50
N LEU A 72 -8.25 -4.07 12.02
CA LEU A 72 -8.15 -4.39 10.59
C LEU A 72 -9.49 -4.89 10.04
N PHE A 73 -10.18 -5.75 10.77
CA PHE A 73 -11.50 -6.23 10.39
C PHE A 73 -12.52 -5.09 10.31
N VAL A 74 -12.60 -4.21 11.31
CA VAL A 74 -13.46 -3.03 11.31
C VAL A 74 -13.13 -2.10 10.15
N ALA A 75 -11.86 -1.78 9.92
CA ALA A 75 -11.45 -0.93 8.80
C ALA A 75 -11.80 -1.55 7.43
N THR A 76 -11.73 -2.88 7.34
CA THR A 76 -12.12 -3.63 6.15
C THR A 76 -13.63 -3.54 5.92
N LEU A 77 -14.46 -3.71 6.96
CA LEU A 77 -15.92 -3.51 6.86
C LEU A 77 -16.26 -2.08 6.46
N VAL A 78 -15.65 -1.07 7.09
CA VAL A 78 -15.86 0.34 6.74
C VAL A 78 -15.47 0.60 5.28
N HIS A 79 -14.38 0.00 4.80
CA HIS A 79 -13.98 0.13 3.41
C HIS A 79 -15.07 -0.40 2.45
N TYR A 80 -15.57 -1.61 2.67
CA TYR A 80 -16.55 -2.24 1.79
C TYR A 80 -17.94 -1.61 1.85
N TYR A 81 -18.42 -1.28 3.04
CA TYR A 81 -19.79 -0.79 3.24
C TYR A 81 -19.91 0.73 3.16
N PHE A 82 -18.80 1.47 3.32
CA PHE A 82 -18.83 2.92 3.34
C PHE A 82 -17.89 3.57 2.33
N PHE A 83 -16.61 3.22 2.24
CA PHE A 83 -15.69 3.91 1.33
C PHE A 83 -15.94 3.60 -0.15
N ILE A 84 -16.17 2.34 -0.51
CA ILE A 84 -16.41 1.93 -1.91
C ILE A 84 -17.74 2.49 -2.43
N PRO A 85 -18.90 2.30 -1.76
CA PRO A 85 -20.18 2.76 -2.31
C PRO A 85 -20.29 4.28 -2.47
N ASN A 86 -19.47 5.03 -1.73
CA ASN A 86 -19.46 6.50 -1.75
C ASN A 86 -18.26 7.09 -2.51
N ASP A 87 -17.48 6.27 -3.24
CA ASP A 87 -16.28 6.68 -3.99
C ASP A 87 -15.26 7.50 -3.17
N LEU A 88 -15.15 7.21 -1.87
CA LEU A 88 -14.31 7.98 -0.94
C LEU A 88 -12.83 7.59 -1.00
N TRP A 89 -12.53 6.39 -1.52
CA TRP A 89 -11.17 5.88 -1.66
C TRP A 89 -10.93 5.30 -3.06
N VAL A 90 -10.34 6.11 -3.93
CA VAL A 90 -10.17 5.84 -5.37
C VAL A 90 -8.71 5.93 -5.81
N VAL A 91 -7.77 5.74 -4.86
CA VAL A 91 -6.33 5.77 -5.15
C VAL A 91 -5.98 4.71 -6.19
N GLY A 92 -5.30 5.14 -7.25
CA GLY A 92 -4.73 4.27 -8.27
C GLY A 92 -5.68 3.79 -9.36
N SER A 93 -6.99 4.08 -9.27
CA SER A 93 -7.95 3.81 -10.34
C SER A 93 -8.02 4.93 -11.36
N LYS A 94 -7.89 6.19 -10.90
CA LYS A 94 -7.91 7.40 -11.72
C LYS A 94 -6.96 8.44 -11.15
N ARG A 95 -6.68 9.48 -11.94
CA ARG A 95 -6.03 10.70 -11.44
C ARG A 95 -6.97 11.42 -10.47
N LEU A 96 -6.44 11.84 -9.33
CA LEU A 96 -7.24 12.43 -8.27
C LEU A 96 -7.38 13.94 -8.45
N LYS A 97 -8.56 14.47 -8.15
CA LYS A 97 -8.79 15.91 -7.98
C LYS A 97 -8.27 16.36 -6.61
N ASN A 98 -8.01 17.67 -6.45
CA ASN A 98 -7.56 18.23 -5.17
C ASN A 98 -8.52 17.90 -4.01
N LYS A 99 -9.84 17.93 -4.27
CA LYS A 99 -10.86 17.52 -3.28
C LYS A 99 -10.72 16.05 -2.88
N GLU A 100 -10.46 15.18 -3.85
CA GLU A 100 -10.25 13.76 -3.58
C GLU A 100 -8.97 13.58 -2.76
N ILE A 101 -7.84 14.20 -3.12
CA ILE A 101 -6.60 14.16 -2.32
C ILE A 101 -6.85 14.59 -0.86
N ALA A 102 -7.61 15.65 -0.65
CA ALA A 102 -7.98 16.11 0.70
C ALA A 102 -8.82 15.08 1.46
N ILE A 103 -9.81 14.44 0.80
CA ILE A 103 -10.60 13.35 1.38
C ILE A 103 -9.71 12.17 1.77
N HIS A 104 -8.77 11.77 0.91
CA HIS A 104 -7.85 10.66 1.20
C HIS A 104 -6.92 10.99 2.38
N LEU A 105 -6.44 12.23 2.48
CA LEU A 105 -5.66 12.68 3.64
C LEU A 105 -6.48 12.65 4.93
N PHE A 106 -7.75 13.07 4.86
CA PHE A 106 -8.64 13.00 6.01
C PHE A 106 -8.91 11.54 6.44
N ILE A 107 -9.15 10.63 5.49
CA ILE A 107 -9.29 9.20 5.77
C ILE A 107 -8.01 8.62 6.37
N ALA A 108 -6.84 8.99 5.85
CA ALA A 108 -5.56 8.56 6.41
C ALA A 108 -5.38 9.04 7.86
N LEU A 109 -5.72 10.30 8.15
CA LEU A 109 -5.73 10.83 9.51
C LEU A 109 -6.64 10.00 10.42
N LEU A 110 -7.86 9.69 9.97
CA LEU A 110 -8.79 8.86 10.74
C LEU A 110 -8.26 7.44 10.99
N LEU A 111 -7.68 6.79 9.98
CA LEU A 111 -7.14 5.44 10.11
C LEU A 111 -5.93 5.38 11.05
N ILE A 112 -4.99 6.31 10.90
CA ILE A 112 -3.82 6.38 11.79
C ILE A 112 -4.28 6.70 13.21
N SER A 113 -5.22 7.64 13.37
CA SER A 113 -5.79 7.98 14.69
C SER A 113 -6.47 6.78 15.33
N PHE A 114 -7.32 6.06 14.58
CA PHE A 114 -7.98 4.84 15.06
C PHE A 114 -6.98 3.74 15.42
N GLY A 115 -5.92 3.59 14.63
CA GLY A 115 -4.78 2.73 14.95
C GLY A 115 -4.10 3.11 16.26
N ASN A 116 -3.90 4.41 16.50
CA ASN A 116 -3.17 4.95 17.64
C ASN A 116 -3.91 4.88 18.97
N VAL A 117 -5.25 4.79 18.97
CA VAL A 117 -6.04 4.59 20.18
C VAL A 117 -5.71 3.24 20.83
N SER A 118 -5.34 3.22 22.11
CA SER A 118 -5.13 2.00 22.89
C SER A 118 -6.04 1.96 24.11
N ILE A 119 -6.06 0.83 24.83
CA ILE A 119 -6.82 0.71 26.09
C ILE A 119 -6.32 1.74 27.11
N LYS A 120 -5.03 2.07 27.08
CA LYS A 120 -4.39 3.01 28.01
C LYS A 120 -4.54 4.47 27.58
N SER A 121 -4.61 4.75 26.27
CA SER A 121 -4.75 6.11 25.74
C SER A 121 -5.81 6.20 24.64
N LEU A 122 -6.90 6.91 24.96
CA LEU A 122 -7.99 7.19 24.02
C LEU A 122 -7.72 8.39 23.12
N VAL A 123 -6.78 9.26 23.48
CA VAL A 123 -6.44 10.46 22.71
C VAL A 123 -5.26 10.14 21.77
N PRO A 124 -5.43 10.25 20.44
CA PRO A 124 -4.35 10.04 19.50
C PRO A 124 -3.24 11.08 19.65
N ASN A 125 -1.99 10.66 19.45
CA ASN A 125 -0.88 11.60 19.38
C ASN A 125 -0.80 12.27 18.00
N PHE A 126 -1.48 13.41 17.85
CA PHE A 126 -1.53 14.14 16.58
C PHE A 126 -0.16 14.62 16.09
N VAL A 127 0.79 14.92 16.97
CA VAL A 127 2.15 15.35 16.58
C VAL A 127 2.88 14.19 15.89
N GLY A 128 2.81 12.99 16.48
CA GLY A 128 3.40 11.78 15.92
C GLY A 128 2.75 11.31 14.61
N ILE A 129 1.51 11.74 14.32
CA ILE A 129 0.80 11.38 13.08
C ILE A 129 1.29 12.19 11.87
N ILE A 130 1.79 13.41 12.08
CA ILE A 130 2.18 14.34 10.99
C ILE A 130 3.20 13.71 10.03
N PRO A 131 4.30 13.08 10.48
CA PRO A 131 5.24 12.43 9.57
C PRO A 131 4.57 11.39 8.67
N TYR A 132 3.64 10.59 9.21
CA TYR A 132 2.94 9.54 8.46
C TYR A 132 2.00 10.11 7.40
N LEU A 133 1.32 11.22 7.72
CA LEU A 133 0.49 11.92 6.73
C LEU A 133 1.34 12.51 5.59
N LEU A 134 2.53 13.03 5.87
CA LEU A 134 3.44 13.54 4.85
C LEU A 134 3.97 12.41 3.95
N ALA A 135 4.36 11.27 4.53
CA ALA A 135 4.78 10.09 3.77
C ALA A 135 3.64 9.53 2.90
N PHE A 136 2.43 9.51 3.44
CA PHE A 136 1.24 9.11 2.71
C PHE A 136 0.92 10.07 1.56
N LEU A 137 0.96 11.38 1.78
CA LEU A 137 0.77 12.39 0.74
C LEU A 137 1.82 12.26 -0.37
N SER A 138 3.08 12.07 0.03
CA SER A 138 4.18 11.79 -0.90
C SER A 138 3.86 10.60 -1.80
N SER A 139 3.32 9.52 -1.23
CA SER A 139 2.92 8.32 -1.96
C SER A 139 1.74 8.59 -2.89
N ILE A 140 0.68 9.29 -2.43
CA ILE A 140 -0.49 9.65 -3.26
C ILE A 140 -0.09 10.42 -4.52
N LEU A 141 0.90 11.31 -4.41
CA LEU A 141 1.38 12.09 -5.56
C LEU A 141 1.97 11.20 -6.66
N VAL A 142 2.61 10.08 -6.29
CA VAL A 142 3.08 9.06 -7.24
C VAL A 142 1.92 8.30 -7.89
N PHE A 143 0.80 8.12 -7.17
CA PHE A 143 -0.41 7.49 -7.71
C PHE A 143 -1.23 8.41 -8.66
N GLN A 144 -0.84 9.68 -8.85
CA GLN A 144 -1.49 10.57 -9.83
C GLN A 144 -1.26 10.16 -11.29
N PHE A 145 -0.38 9.18 -11.51
CA PHE A 145 -0.07 8.63 -12.83
C PHE A 145 -0.70 7.24 -12.96
N PRO A 146 -1.98 7.16 -13.40
CA PRO A 146 -2.62 5.87 -13.61
C PRO A 146 -1.86 5.09 -14.68
N LEU A 147 -1.63 3.81 -14.37
CA LEU A 147 -0.98 2.86 -15.27
C LEU A 147 -2.08 1.96 -15.82
N THR A 148 -2.12 1.80 -17.13
CA THR A 148 -3.03 0.87 -17.80
C THR A 148 -2.24 -0.36 -18.22
N LEU A 149 -2.71 -1.55 -17.83
CA LEU A 149 -2.08 -2.80 -18.25
C LEU A 149 -2.54 -3.14 -19.66
N ASP A 150 -1.61 -3.28 -20.58
CA ASP A 150 -1.85 -3.92 -21.88
C ASP A 150 -1.86 -5.43 -21.66
N LEU A 151 -3.05 -6.04 -21.72
CA LEU A 151 -3.25 -7.48 -21.45
C LEU A 151 -2.62 -8.37 -22.52
N GLU A 152 -2.48 -7.89 -23.75
CA GLU A 152 -1.90 -8.65 -24.85
C GLU A 152 -0.38 -8.70 -24.73
N LYS A 153 0.24 -7.58 -24.33
CA LYS A 153 1.69 -7.47 -24.18
C LYS A 153 2.20 -7.72 -22.77
N GLY A 154 1.32 -7.76 -21.77
CA GLY A 154 1.70 -7.86 -20.35
C GLY A 154 2.55 -6.68 -19.85
N ILE A 155 2.49 -5.53 -20.52
CA ILE A 155 3.28 -4.32 -20.20
C ILE A 155 2.34 -3.23 -19.69
N TRP A 156 2.78 -2.45 -18.72
CA TRP A 156 2.05 -1.26 -18.30
C TRP A 156 2.39 -0.05 -19.16
N ASN A 157 1.36 0.67 -19.59
CA ASN A 157 1.48 1.93 -20.30
C ASN A 157 1.02 3.08 -19.41
N LEU A 158 1.62 4.25 -19.62
CA LEU A 158 1.22 5.48 -18.94
C LEU A 158 0.25 6.24 -19.85
N SER A 159 -0.93 6.59 -19.33
CA SER A 159 -1.97 7.26 -20.12
C SER A 159 -1.75 8.76 -20.30
N ASP A 160 -1.05 9.43 -19.37
CA ASP A 160 -0.78 10.87 -19.41
C ASP A 160 0.54 11.22 -18.72
N TRP A 161 1.43 11.89 -19.46
CA TRP A 161 2.77 12.30 -19.01
C TRP A 161 2.82 13.69 -18.37
N LYS A 162 1.68 14.39 -18.29
CA LYS A 162 1.64 15.79 -17.87
C LYS A 162 2.03 15.97 -16.40
N ASN A 163 2.99 16.86 -16.17
CA ASN A 163 3.47 17.28 -14.85
C ASN A 163 4.13 16.18 -14.00
N ILE A 164 4.63 15.09 -14.59
CA ILE A 164 5.29 14.00 -13.83
C ILE A 164 6.38 14.52 -12.90
N LYS A 165 7.32 15.30 -13.48
CA LYS A 165 8.45 15.85 -12.73
C LYS A 165 8.01 16.69 -11.52
N GLN A 166 6.92 17.46 -11.67
CA GLN A 166 6.41 18.30 -10.58
C GLN A 166 5.88 17.45 -9.42
N HIS A 167 5.04 16.43 -9.68
CA HIS A 167 4.53 15.62 -8.58
C HIS A 167 5.63 14.77 -7.95
N LEU A 168 6.59 14.27 -8.72
CA LEU A 168 7.74 13.53 -8.19
C LEU A 168 8.66 14.42 -7.34
N ALA A 169 8.88 15.67 -7.74
CA ALA A 169 9.64 16.64 -6.94
C ALA A 169 8.93 16.98 -5.63
N ILE A 170 7.62 17.22 -5.66
CA ILE A 170 6.83 17.47 -4.44
C ILE A 170 6.81 16.21 -3.56
N SER A 171 6.62 15.03 -4.15
CA SER A 171 6.69 13.74 -3.45
C SER A 171 8.03 13.56 -2.74
N LEU A 172 9.15 13.87 -3.41
CA LEU A 172 10.50 13.81 -2.85
C LEU A 172 10.66 14.76 -1.66
N ILE A 173 10.23 16.02 -1.78
CA ILE A 173 10.31 17.00 -0.69
C ILE A 173 9.50 16.54 0.52
N LEU A 174 8.28 16.04 0.29
CA LEU A 174 7.40 15.58 1.36
C LEU A 174 7.96 14.37 2.11
N ILE A 175 8.54 13.39 1.41
CA ILE A 175 9.12 12.22 2.09
C ILE A 175 10.40 12.59 2.84
N ILE A 176 11.22 13.50 2.31
CA ILE A 176 12.40 14.02 3.02
C ILE A 176 11.97 14.75 4.29
N LEU A 177 10.95 15.61 4.22
CA LEU A 177 10.42 16.29 5.40
C LEU A 177 9.85 15.31 6.42
N SER A 178 9.14 14.28 5.96
CA SER A 178 8.63 13.20 6.80
C SER A 178 9.75 12.48 7.55
N VAL A 179 10.88 12.18 6.88
CA VAL A 179 12.05 11.57 7.51
C VAL A 179 12.66 12.50 8.56
N PHE A 180 12.87 13.78 8.24
CA PHE A 180 13.41 14.74 9.20
C PHE A 180 12.54 14.86 10.44
N LEU A 181 11.22 14.91 10.28
CA LEU A 181 10.30 14.92 11.41
C LEU A 181 10.31 13.60 12.17
N GLY A 182 10.43 12.47 11.49
CA GLY A 182 10.61 11.17 12.13
C GLY A 182 11.86 11.13 13.01
N VAL A 183 13.00 11.64 12.53
CA VAL A 183 14.24 11.77 13.32
C VAL A 183 14.04 12.72 14.50
N TYR A 184 13.43 13.88 14.27
CA TYR A 184 13.18 14.88 15.31
C TYR A 184 12.25 14.37 16.42
N LEU A 185 11.27 13.54 16.07
CA LEU A 185 10.31 12.92 17.00
C LEU A 185 10.79 11.59 17.57
N ASP A 186 12.05 11.19 17.33
CA ASP A 186 12.62 9.92 17.79
C ASP A 186 11.83 8.68 17.30
N ASP A 187 11.16 8.77 16.15
CA ASP A 187 10.43 7.68 15.51
C ASP A 187 11.36 6.89 14.56
N PRO A 188 11.84 5.69 14.96
CA PRO A 188 12.76 4.91 14.16
C PRO A 188 12.10 4.27 12.93
N ILE A 189 10.77 4.05 12.96
CA ILE A 189 10.05 3.43 11.86
C ILE A 189 9.89 4.42 10.73
N MET A 190 9.39 5.62 11.03
CA MET A 190 9.24 6.66 10.01
C MET A 190 10.60 7.09 9.46
N SER A 191 11.58 7.37 10.33
CA SER A 191 12.90 7.82 9.87
C SER A 191 13.59 6.79 8.98
N THR A 192 13.54 5.50 9.32
CA THR A 192 14.22 4.45 8.54
C THR A 192 13.43 4.06 7.29
N ALA A 193 12.14 3.74 7.41
CA ALA A 193 11.31 3.34 6.27
C ALA A 193 11.17 4.50 5.27
N GLY A 194 11.05 5.73 5.77
CA GLY A 194 11.04 6.94 4.98
C GLY A 194 12.36 7.15 4.24
N ALA A 195 13.51 7.01 4.92
CA ALA A 195 14.83 7.19 4.29
C ALA A 195 15.07 6.20 3.14
N VAL A 196 14.68 4.94 3.33
CA VAL A 196 14.69 3.93 2.25
C VAL A 196 13.73 4.34 1.11
N SER A 197 12.57 4.89 1.47
CA SER A 197 11.54 5.27 0.50
C SER A 197 11.88 6.52 -0.32
N VAL A 198 12.79 7.39 0.13
CA VAL A 198 13.28 8.58 -0.60
C VAL A 198 13.82 8.21 -1.99
N ALA A 199 14.47 7.04 -2.11
CA ALA A 199 15.09 6.62 -3.35
C ALA A 199 14.09 6.49 -4.51
N PHE A 200 12.82 6.13 -4.24
CA PHE A 200 11.84 5.87 -5.29
C PHE A 200 11.38 7.13 -6.05
N PRO A 201 10.88 8.20 -5.39
CA PRO A 201 10.56 9.44 -6.10
C PRO A 201 11.81 10.11 -6.68
N LEU A 202 13.00 9.95 -6.05
CA LEU A 202 14.26 10.48 -6.58
C LEU A 202 14.64 9.82 -7.93
N VAL A 203 14.67 8.48 -7.98
CA VAL A 203 14.96 7.74 -9.21
C VAL A 203 13.92 8.03 -10.28
N GLY A 204 12.64 8.10 -9.91
CA GLY A 204 11.58 8.51 -10.82
C GLY A 204 11.78 9.92 -11.37
N LEU A 205 12.34 10.85 -10.59
CA LEU A 205 12.59 12.23 -11.01
C LEU A 205 13.78 12.33 -11.99
N ILE A 206 14.83 11.55 -11.76
CA ILE A 206 16.01 11.49 -12.63
C ILE A 206 15.66 10.81 -13.97
N TRP A 207 14.89 9.72 -13.91
CA TRP A 207 14.50 8.91 -15.08
C TRP A 207 12.98 8.79 -15.23
N PRO A 208 12.25 9.88 -15.52
CA PRO A 208 10.80 9.87 -15.57
C PRO A 208 10.26 9.00 -16.71
N ASN A 209 10.99 8.92 -17.83
CA ASN A 209 10.55 8.27 -19.07
C ASN A 209 10.39 6.74 -18.96
N HIS A 210 10.87 6.11 -17.88
CA HIS A 210 10.74 4.67 -17.71
C HIS A 210 9.55 4.34 -16.80
N VAL A 211 8.50 3.77 -17.40
CA VAL A 211 7.31 3.28 -16.69
C VAL A 211 7.66 2.32 -15.55
N ARG A 212 8.75 1.58 -15.73
CA ARG A 212 9.36 0.69 -14.74
C ARG A 212 9.63 1.38 -13.40
N HIS A 213 10.17 2.60 -13.42
CA HIS A 213 10.47 3.35 -12.21
C HIS A 213 9.20 3.87 -11.53
N LEU A 214 8.18 4.24 -12.31
CA LEU A 214 6.88 4.68 -11.79
C LEU A 214 6.12 3.54 -11.12
N GLN A 215 6.12 2.33 -11.71
CA GLN A 215 5.56 1.14 -11.07
C GLN A 215 6.24 0.87 -9.72
N ARG A 216 7.57 0.90 -9.70
CA ARG A 216 8.34 0.67 -8.47
C ARG A 216 8.00 1.72 -7.41
N ALA A 217 7.91 2.99 -7.81
CA ALA A 217 7.56 4.08 -6.90
C ALA A 217 6.14 4.00 -6.34
N ARG A 218 5.20 3.29 -6.98
CA ARG A 218 3.85 3.05 -6.44
C ARG A 218 3.83 1.93 -5.40
N PHE A 219 4.49 0.81 -5.69
CA PHE A 219 4.36 -0.40 -4.88
C PHE A 219 5.42 -0.51 -3.77
N PHE A 220 6.68 -0.16 -4.06
CA PHE A 220 7.76 -0.40 -3.11
C PHE A 220 7.69 0.47 -1.86
N PRO A 221 7.39 1.79 -1.91
CA PRO A 221 7.22 2.56 -0.68
C PRO A 221 6.17 1.96 0.24
N LEU A 222 5.00 1.59 -0.30
CA LEU A 222 3.93 0.94 0.46
C LEU A 222 4.40 -0.37 1.11
N PHE A 223 5.12 -1.19 0.35
CA PHE A 223 5.70 -2.43 0.87
C PHE A 223 6.76 -2.17 1.93
N THR A 224 7.68 -1.23 1.72
CA THR A 224 8.69 -0.82 2.69
C THR A 224 8.04 -0.40 4.00
N PHE A 225 7.07 0.51 3.97
CA PHE A 225 6.34 0.89 5.18
C PHE A 225 5.67 -0.30 5.84
N SER A 226 4.96 -1.14 5.08
CA SER A 226 4.32 -2.36 5.61
C SER A 226 5.31 -3.28 6.33
N MET A 227 6.48 -3.53 5.74
CA MET A 227 7.49 -4.44 6.28
C MET A 227 8.19 -3.85 7.51
N PHE A 228 8.48 -2.55 7.52
CA PHE A 228 9.05 -1.89 8.70
C PHE A 228 8.08 -1.88 9.87
N LEU A 229 6.78 -1.67 9.63
CA LEU A 229 5.75 -1.83 10.66
C LEU A 229 5.73 -3.25 11.24
N CYS A 230 5.96 -4.26 10.41
CA CYS A 230 6.03 -5.66 10.86
C CYS A 230 7.23 -5.95 11.76
N VAL A 231 8.31 -5.15 11.71
CA VAL A 231 9.44 -5.28 12.66
C VAL A 231 8.97 -5.00 14.09
N ARG A 232 7.95 -4.15 14.27
CA ARG A 232 7.35 -3.84 15.57
C ARG A 232 6.17 -4.75 15.89
N SER A 233 5.28 -4.91 14.91
CA SER A 233 4.01 -5.64 14.99
C SER A 233 4.03 -6.85 14.03
N PRO A 234 4.80 -7.92 14.33
CA PRO A 234 4.96 -9.09 13.46
C PRO A 234 3.65 -9.78 13.09
N TRP A 235 2.62 -9.70 13.94
CA TRP A 235 1.30 -10.23 13.65
C TRP A 235 0.70 -9.64 12.35
N PHE A 236 1.11 -8.43 11.94
CA PHE A 236 0.65 -7.80 10.70
C PHE A 236 1.16 -8.51 9.42
N LEU A 237 2.24 -9.30 9.52
CA LEU A 237 2.72 -10.11 8.41
C LEU A 237 1.68 -11.13 7.96
N ILE A 238 0.90 -11.69 8.88
CA ILE A 238 -0.09 -12.72 8.59
C ILE A 238 -1.15 -12.20 7.59
N PRO A 239 -1.93 -11.14 7.89
CA PRO A 239 -2.95 -10.64 6.96
C PRO A 239 -2.33 -10.09 5.67
N LEU A 240 -1.17 -9.42 5.72
CA LEU A 240 -0.47 -8.95 4.52
C LEU A 240 -0.09 -10.09 3.58
N THR A 241 0.48 -11.16 4.13
CA THR A 241 0.93 -12.34 3.38
C THR A 241 -0.27 -13.04 2.75
N ILE A 242 -1.34 -13.23 3.53
CA ILE A 242 -2.61 -13.81 3.05
C ILE A 242 -3.16 -12.98 1.89
N LEU A 243 -3.30 -11.66 2.05
CA LEU A 243 -3.81 -10.78 1.00
C LEU A 243 -2.93 -10.81 -0.27
N PHE A 244 -1.61 -10.75 -0.11
CA PHE A 244 -0.65 -10.76 -1.20
C PHE A 244 -0.71 -12.05 -2.02
N PHE A 245 -0.68 -13.21 -1.36
CA PHE A 245 -0.74 -14.48 -2.06
C PHE A 245 -2.12 -14.78 -2.65
N MET A 246 -3.21 -14.35 -2.00
CA MET A 246 -4.55 -14.47 -2.57
C MET A 246 -4.68 -13.68 -3.87
N LEU A 247 -4.32 -12.39 -3.87
CA LEU A 247 -4.39 -11.55 -5.07
C LEU A 247 -3.53 -12.10 -6.22
N ARG A 248 -2.32 -12.56 -5.91
CA ARG A 248 -1.43 -13.18 -6.92
C ARG A 248 -1.99 -14.47 -7.49
N THR A 249 -2.60 -15.29 -6.66
CA THR A 249 -3.20 -16.56 -7.11
C THR A 249 -4.39 -16.30 -8.01
N ILE A 250 -5.28 -15.39 -7.60
CA ILE A 250 -6.46 -14.99 -8.39
C ILE A 250 -6.03 -14.43 -9.75
N ASN A 251 -5.11 -13.45 -9.76
CA ASN A 251 -4.64 -12.82 -11.01
C ASN A 251 -3.90 -13.81 -11.92
N TYR A 252 -3.19 -14.78 -11.33
CA TYR A 252 -2.52 -15.82 -12.10
C TYR A 252 -3.51 -16.72 -12.83
N PHE A 253 -4.54 -17.24 -12.15
CA PHE A 253 -5.52 -18.11 -12.80
C PHE A 253 -6.42 -17.36 -13.80
N ARG A 254 -6.69 -16.06 -13.58
CA ARG A 254 -7.51 -15.24 -14.48
C ARG A 254 -6.76 -14.82 -15.74
N PHE A 255 -5.62 -14.17 -15.56
CA PHE A 255 -4.92 -13.45 -16.61
C PHE A 255 -3.60 -14.11 -16.99
N GLY A 256 -3.16 -15.14 -16.26
CA GLY A 256 -1.83 -15.73 -16.45
C GLY A 256 -0.69 -14.82 -15.99
N ILE A 257 -0.97 -13.76 -15.24
CA ILE A 257 0.04 -12.81 -14.73
C ILE A 257 0.17 -12.94 -13.23
N VAL A 258 1.39 -12.78 -12.74
CA VAL A 258 1.66 -12.83 -11.31
C VAL A 258 1.69 -11.40 -10.76
N TYR A 259 0.55 -10.93 -10.26
CA TYR A 259 0.38 -9.55 -9.76
C TYR A 259 -0.49 -9.54 -8.48
N PRO A 260 -0.22 -8.73 -7.44
CA PRO A 260 0.89 -7.78 -7.30
C PRO A 260 2.27 -8.45 -7.26
N SER A 261 3.29 -7.76 -7.79
CA SER A 261 4.66 -8.26 -7.86
C SER A 261 5.66 -7.12 -7.74
N PHE A 262 6.88 -7.47 -7.30
CA PHE A 262 8.05 -6.61 -7.33
C PHE A 262 8.70 -6.57 -8.73
N GLY A 263 8.37 -7.54 -9.57
CA GLY A 263 8.77 -7.60 -10.98
C GLY A 263 7.98 -6.59 -11.81
N VAL A 264 8.64 -6.06 -12.85
CA VAL A 264 8.11 -4.98 -13.68
C VAL A 264 7.60 -5.48 -15.03
N ASP A 265 8.13 -6.61 -15.51
CA ASP A 265 7.69 -7.29 -16.73
C ASP A 265 7.15 -8.67 -16.33
N PHE A 266 5.98 -9.06 -16.87
CA PHE A 266 5.31 -10.32 -16.53
C PHE A 266 5.46 -11.41 -17.58
N LEU A 267 6.02 -11.05 -18.74
CA LEU A 267 6.43 -12.00 -19.76
C LEU A 267 7.90 -12.33 -19.49
N GLU A 268 8.10 -13.46 -18.82
CA GLU A 268 9.32 -14.24 -19.03
C GLU A 268 9.06 -14.97 -20.37
N ASP A 269 9.79 -14.57 -21.42
CA ASP A 269 9.91 -15.40 -22.63
C ASP A 269 10.51 -16.77 -22.27
#